data_AF-D5RE03-F1
#
_entry.id   AF-D5RE03-F1
#
_cell.length_a   1.000
_cell.length_b   1.000
_cell.length_c   1.000
_cell.angle_alpha   90.00
_cell.angle_beta   90.00
_cell.angle_gamma   90.00
#
_symmetry.space_group_name_H-M   'P 1'
#
loop_
_entity.id
_entity.type
_entity.pdbx_description
1 polymer ?
#
loop_
_entity_poly.entity_id
_entity_poly.type
_entity_poly.pdbx_seq_one_letter_code
_entity_poly.pdbx_strand_id
1 'polypeptide(L)'
;MLNDLMSDLEKFIHNNDIKILHLLKIAILHYQFETIHPFSDGNGRVGRLMIPLYLLDKKILNKPCFYILDYFEKNRTEYYNSLTRVRENNDMISWIKFFLKGVIITAQIAKKKFQKVVMTVKNYEEKVSTLSGNWGNTLKVLQSFYDNPLSI
;
A
#
# COMPACT_ATOMS: atom_id res chain seq x y z
N MET A 1 2.30 22.69 -20.87
CA MET A 1 1.18 22.43 -19.96
C MET A 1 1.35 21.13 -19.18
N LEU A 2 1.34 19.93 -19.81
CA LEU A 2 1.50 18.68 -19.05
C LEU A 2 2.84 18.58 -18.31
N ASN A 3 3.94 18.91 -18.99
CA ASN A 3 5.28 18.92 -18.38
C ASN A 3 5.37 19.89 -17.19
N ASP A 4 4.67 21.02 -17.26
CA ASP A 4 4.65 22.01 -16.18
C ASP A 4 3.90 21.47 -14.96
N LEU A 5 2.76 20.80 -15.17
CA LEU A 5 2.00 20.14 -14.10
C LEU A 5 2.77 19.00 -13.45
N MET A 6 3.49 18.20 -14.23
CA MET A 6 4.34 17.14 -13.71
C MET A 6 5.56 17.69 -12.96
N SER A 7 6.17 18.78 -13.44
CA SER A 7 7.23 19.48 -12.73
C SER A 7 6.74 20.09 -11.42
N ASP A 8 5.53 20.65 -11.39
CA ASP A 8 4.91 21.15 -10.15
C ASP A 8 4.65 20.02 -9.15
N LEU A 9 4.12 18.88 -9.63
CA LEU A 9 3.91 17.69 -8.80
C LEU A 9 5.23 17.20 -8.19
N GLU A 10 6.30 17.11 -8.98
CA GLU A 10 7.65 16.74 -8.53
C GLU A 10 8.17 17.71 -7.46
N LYS A 11 8.09 19.02 -7.72
CA LYS A 11 8.48 20.05 -6.75
C LYS A 11 7.70 19.89 -5.45
N PHE A 12 6.39 19.62 -5.53
CA PHE A 12 5.58 19.37 -4.34
C PHE A 12 6.05 18.12 -3.58
N ILE A 13 6.38 17.01 -4.24
CA ILE A 13 6.95 15.80 -3.61
C ILE A 13 8.19 16.15 -2.77
N HIS A 14 9.10 16.94 -3.33
CA HIS A 14 10.39 17.28 -2.70
C HIS A 14 10.36 18.51 -1.78
N ASN A 15 9.24 19.24 -1.74
CA ASN A 15 9.11 20.40 -0.87
C ASN A 15 9.09 19.99 0.62
N ASN A 16 10.19 20.24 1.32
CA ASN A 16 10.35 19.98 2.75
C ASN A 16 9.97 21.19 3.63
N ASP A 17 9.75 22.36 3.02
CA ASP A 17 9.36 23.58 3.73
C ASP A 17 7.90 23.53 4.18
N ILE A 18 7.05 22.83 3.41
CA ILE A 18 5.66 22.57 3.75
C ILE A 18 5.58 21.50 4.85
N LYS A 19 5.31 21.95 6.09
CA LYS A 19 5.12 21.10 7.26
C LYS A 19 3.74 20.45 7.29
N ILE A 20 3.49 19.50 6.38
CA ILE A 20 2.31 18.65 6.41
C ILE A 20 2.68 17.21 6.73
N LEU A 21 1.76 16.49 7.38
CA LEU A 21 1.92 15.07 7.62
C LEU A 21 2.06 14.33 6.29
N HIS A 22 3.05 13.44 6.18
CA HIS A 22 3.34 12.71 4.95
C HIS A 22 2.14 11.90 4.42
N LEU A 23 1.26 11.40 5.29
CA LEU A 23 0.02 10.72 4.89
C LEU A 23 -0.96 11.65 4.17
N LEU A 24 -1.03 12.93 4.59
CA LEU A 24 -1.82 13.94 3.88
C LEU A 24 -1.14 14.31 2.56
N LYS A 25 0.18 14.48 2.58
CA LYS A 25 0.97 14.80 1.39
C LYS A 25 0.77 13.77 0.29
N ILE A 26 0.87 12.47 0.61
CA ILE A 26 0.67 11.41 -0.38
C ILE A 26 -0.78 11.28 -0.85
N ALA A 27 -1.76 11.59 0.00
CA ALA A 27 -3.16 11.66 -0.42
C ALA A 27 -3.38 12.73 -1.49
N ILE A 28 -2.80 13.92 -1.29
CA ILE A 28 -2.87 15.03 -2.25
C ILE A 28 -2.10 14.68 -3.52
N LEU A 29 -0.89 14.13 -3.40
CA LEU A 29 -0.08 13.68 -4.54
C LEU A 29 -0.83 12.66 -5.40
N HIS A 30 -1.45 11.66 -4.78
CA HIS A 30 -2.22 10.65 -5.50
C HIS A 30 -3.40 11.28 -6.25
N TYR A 31 -4.17 12.15 -5.59
CA TYR A 31 -5.26 12.89 -6.25
C TYR A 31 -4.76 13.71 -7.44
N GLN A 32 -3.67 14.44 -7.26
CA GLN A 32 -3.13 15.33 -8.29
C GLN A 32 -2.61 14.53 -9.48
N PHE A 33 -1.91 13.42 -9.24
CA PHE A 33 -1.44 12.52 -10.29
C PHE A 33 -2.61 11.91 -11.10
N GLU A 34 -3.64 11.41 -10.42
CA GLU A 34 -4.84 10.85 -11.08
C GLU A 34 -5.63 11.91 -11.86
N THR A 35 -5.51 13.18 -11.48
CA THR A 35 -6.16 14.31 -12.16
C THR A 35 -5.34 14.83 -13.33
N ILE A 36 -4.01 14.88 -13.23
CA ILE A 36 -3.11 15.22 -14.35
C ILE A 36 -3.20 14.16 -15.45
N HIS A 37 -3.29 12.89 -15.07
CA HIS A 37 -3.42 11.74 -15.97
C HIS A 37 -2.36 11.72 -17.10
N PRO A 38 -1.05 11.70 -16.76
CA PRO A 38 0.03 12.02 -17.70
C PRO A 38 0.31 10.95 -18.77
N PHE A 39 -0.12 9.71 -18.59
CA PHE A 39 0.18 8.60 -19.49
C PHE A 39 -1.03 8.22 -20.37
N SER A 40 -0.79 7.56 -21.51
CA SER A 40 -1.85 7.06 -22.39
C SER A 40 -2.61 5.86 -21.81
N ASP A 41 -1.96 5.07 -20.96
CA ASP A 41 -2.54 3.98 -20.17
C ASP A 41 -1.73 3.80 -18.89
N GLY A 42 -2.33 3.18 -17.88
CA GLY A 42 -1.63 2.75 -16.67
C GLY A 42 -1.55 3.79 -15.56
N ASN A 43 -2.16 4.96 -15.72
CA ASN A 43 -2.20 6.01 -14.69
C ASN A 43 -2.68 5.46 -13.35
N GLY A 44 -3.80 4.73 -13.32
CA GLY A 44 -4.29 4.12 -12.07
C GLY A 44 -3.28 3.18 -11.41
N ARG A 45 -2.49 2.42 -12.20
CA ARG A 45 -1.45 1.53 -11.65
C ARG A 45 -0.28 2.34 -11.07
N VAL A 46 0.20 3.35 -11.79
CA VAL A 46 1.31 4.20 -11.36
C VAL A 46 0.91 5.06 -10.15
N GLY A 47 -0.26 5.69 -10.19
CA GLY A 47 -0.80 6.50 -9.10
C GLY A 47 -0.93 5.69 -7.82
N ARG A 48 -1.41 4.44 -7.91
CA ARG A 48 -1.48 3.52 -6.76
C ARG A 48 -0.11 3.05 -6.29
N LEU A 49 0.84 2.80 -7.19
CA LEU A 49 2.21 2.39 -6.86
C LEU A 49 3.00 3.52 -6.16
N MET A 50 2.72 4.77 -6.51
CA MET A 50 3.36 5.95 -5.89
C MET A 50 3.12 5.98 -4.37
N ILE A 51 1.97 5.51 -3.88
CA ILE A 51 1.63 5.54 -2.46
C ILE A 51 2.63 4.74 -1.61
N PRO A 52 2.80 3.41 -1.78
CA PRO A 52 3.76 2.64 -1.00
C PRO A 52 5.20 3.09 -1.25
N LEU A 53 5.56 3.50 -2.48
CA LEU A 53 6.93 3.98 -2.78
C LEU A 53 7.28 5.24 -1.98
N TYR A 54 6.38 6.22 -1.95
CA TYR A 54 6.58 7.44 -1.17
C TYR A 54 6.66 7.15 0.32
N LEU A 55 5.82 6.25 0.84
CA LEU A 55 5.85 5.88 2.26
C LEU A 55 7.12 5.12 2.66
N LEU A 56 7.70 4.34 1.74
CA LEU A 56 9.01 3.70 1.91
C LEU A 56 10.14 4.73 1.90
N ASP A 57 10.14 5.66 0.94
CA ASP A 57 11.12 6.75 0.85
C ASP A 57 11.16 7.59 2.14
N LYS A 58 9.97 7.92 2.67
CA LYS A 58 9.83 8.68 3.93
C LYS A 58 9.98 7.84 5.20
N LYS A 59 10.36 6.56 5.10
CA LYS A 59 10.58 5.63 6.22
C LYS A 59 9.36 5.47 7.14
N ILE A 60 8.15 5.71 6.61
CA ILE A 60 6.89 5.43 7.31
C ILE A 60 6.58 3.93 7.23
N LEU A 61 6.97 3.31 6.12
CA LEU A 61 6.99 1.87 5.95
C LEU A 61 8.44 1.38 5.90
N ASN A 62 8.72 0.26 6.57
CA ASN A 62 10.02 -0.40 6.49
C ASN A 62 10.08 -1.48 5.39
N LYS A 63 8.92 -1.96 4.94
CA LYS A 63 8.76 -3.03 3.94
C LYS A 63 7.53 -2.74 3.08
N PRO A 64 7.49 -3.20 1.82
CA PRO A 64 6.39 -2.95 0.87
C PRO A 64 5.15 -3.81 1.18
N CYS A 65 4.66 -3.77 2.41
CA CYS A 65 3.59 -4.66 2.88
C CYS A 65 2.24 -3.95 3.01
N PHE A 66 2.13 -2.76 2.41
CA PHE A 66 0.98 -1.88 2.51
C PHE A 66 0.19 -1.86 1.19
N TYR A 67 -0.85 -2.67 1.12
CA TYR A 67 -1.70 -2.84 -0.06
C TYR A 67 -3.00 -2.03 0.07
N ILE A 68 -2.91 -0.71 -0.11
CA ILE A 68 -4.10 0.17 -0.09
C ILE A 68 -5.03 -0.07 -1.28
N LEU A 69 -4.50 -0.68 -2.34
CA LEU A 69 -5.23 -1.02 -3.56
C LEU A 69 -6.45 -1.91 -3.26
N ASP A 70 -6.30 -2.90 -2.37
CA ASP A 70 -7.40 -3.76 -1.94
C ASP A 70 -8.58 -2.95 -1.36
N TYR A 71 -8.28 -1.85 -0.68
CA TYR A 71 -9.32 -0.97 -0.14
C TYR A 71 -9.98 -0.16 -1.26
N PHE A 72 -9.21 0.42 -2.18
CA PHE A 72 -9.76 1.19 -3.30
C PHE A 72 -10.62 0.31 -4.22
N GLU A 73 -10.19 -0.90 -4.55
CA GLU A 73 -10.96 -1.82 -5.39
C GLU A 73 -12.28 -2.23 -4.72
N LYS A 74 -12.26 -2.53 -3.41
CA LYS A 74 -13.48 -2.84 -2.65
C LYS A 74 -14.43 -1.65 -2.51
N ASN A 75 -13.93 -0.43 -2.62
CA ASN A 75 -14.68 0.81 -2.45
C ASN A 75 -14.64 1.66 -3.73
N ARG A 76 -14.62 1.01 -4.90
CA ARG A 76 -14.34 1.64 -6.20
C ARG A 76 -15.23 2.85 -6.49
N THR A 77 -16.54 2.71 -6.26
CA THR A 77 -17.51 3.79 -6.45
C THR A 77 -17.19 4.99 -5.56
N GLU A 78 -16.94 4.76 -4.27
CA GLU A 78 -16.64 5.84 -3.33
C GLU A 78 -15.28 6.50 -3.60
N TYR A 79 -14.30 5.73 -4.07
CA TYR A 79 -13.01 6.24 -4.52
C TYR A 79 -13.18 7.26 -5.65
N TYR A 80 -13.86 6.86 -6.75
CA TYR A 80 -14.09 7.77 -7.87
C TYR A 80 -14.98 8.96 -7.48
N ASN A 81 -16.05 8.73 -6.72
CA ASN A 81 -16.92 9.81 -6.23
C ASN A 81 -16.14 10.83 -5.39
N SER A 82 -15.23 10.35 -4.52
CA SER A 82 -14.40 11.23 -3.71
C SER A 82 -13.47 12.08 -4.56
N LEU A 83 -12.82 11.51 -5.59
CA LEU A 83 -11.98 12.26 -6.52
C LEU A 83 -12.80 13.29 -7.32
N THR A 84 -13.99 12.91 -7.81
CA THR A 84 -14.89 13.80 -8.55
C THR A 84 -15.36 14.97 -7.69
N ARG A 85 -15.70 14.74 -6.42
CA ARG A 85 -16.07 15.82 -5.50
C ARG A 85 -14.98 16.86 -5.29
N VAL A 86 -13.70 16.46 -5.32
CA VAL A 86 -12.60 17.44 -5.28
C VAL A 86 -12.59 18.29 -6.55
N ARG A 87 -12.79 17.67 -7.73
CA ARG A 87 -12.77 18.35 -9.03
C ARG A 87 -13.93 19.34 -9.21
N GLU A 88 -15.12 18.94 -8.78
CA GLU A 88 -16.35 19.71 -9.01
C GLU A 88 -16.64 20.71 -7.87
N ASN A 89 -16.33 20.32 -6.62
CA ASN A 89 -16.78 21.05 -5.43
C ASN A 89 -15.64 21.49 -4.51
N ASN A 90 -14.38 21.32 -4.94
CA ASN A 90 -13.18 21.62 -4.14
C ASN A 90 -13.15 20.90 -2.77
N ASP A 91 -13.82 19.73 -2.67
CA ASP A 91 -13.97 18.99 -1.42
C ASP A 91 -12.78 18.05 -1.15
N MET A 92 -11.60 18.63 -0.99
CA MET A 92 -10.36 17.92 -0.65
C MET A 92 -10.46 17.18 0.70
N ILE A 93 -11.27 17.70 1.63
CA ILE A 93 -11.43 17.12 2.96
C ILE A 93 -12.09 15.73 2.87
N SER A 94 -13.14 15.57 2.05
CA SER A 94 -13.78 14.27 1.86
C SER A 94 -12.83 13.24 1.25
N TRP A 95 -12.01 13.65 0.27
CA TRP A 95 -10.97 12.79 -0.29
C TRP A 95 -9.96 12.34 0.76
N ILE A 96 -9.43 13.28 1.55
CA ILE A 96 -8.46 12.98 2.62
C ILE A 96 -9.08 12.02 3.65
N LYS A 97 -10.33 12.23 4.05
CA LYS A 97 -11.04 11.33 4.99
C LYS A 97 -11.17 9.92 4.42
N PHE A 98 -11.58 9.79 3.15
CA PHE A 98 -11.67 8.50 2.47
C PHE A 98 -10.30 7.81 2.42
N PHE A 99 -9.26 8.54 2.00
CA PHE A 99 -7.91 8.03 1.89
C PHE A 99 -7.37 7.52 3.24
N LEU A 100 -7.49 8.33 4.30
CA LEU A 100 -7.02 7.96 5.64
C LEU A 100 -7.79 6.78 6.23
N LYS A 101 -9.10 6.68 5.97
CA LYS A 101 -9.88 5.50 6.33
C LYS A 101 -9.32 4.25 5.65
N GLY A 102 -8.97 4.35 4.37
CA GLY A 102 -8.27 3.30 3.63
C GLY A 102 -6.93 2.93 4.27
N VAL A 103 -6.13 3.92 4.66
CA VAL A 103 -4.85 3.69 5.35
C VAL A 103 -5.03 2.90 6.64
N ILE A 104 -5.99 3.30 7.48
CA ILE A 104 -6.27 2.63 8.76
C ILE A 104 -6.68 1.17 8.53
N ILE A 105 -7.63 0.93 7.61
CA ILE A 105 -8.14 -0.41 7.32
C ILE A 105 -7.02 -1.30 6.76
N THR A 106 -6.24 -0.80 5.80
CA THR A 106 -5.12 -1.54 5.21
C THR A 106 -4.05 -1.87 6.26
N ALA A 107 -3.70 -0.92 7.13
CA ALA A 107 -2.73 -1.17 8.19
C ALA A 107 -3.22 -2.26 9.18
N GLN A 108 -4.50 -2.23 9.54
CA GLN A 108 -5.11 -3.25 10.40
C GLN A 108 -5.13 -4.63 9.73
N ILE A 109 -5.47 -4.71 8.44
CA ILE A 109 -5.43 -5.96 7.66
C ILE A 109 -4.01 -6.49 7.59
N ALA A 110 -3.03 -5.64 7.28
CA ALA A 110 -1.62 -6.03 7.23
C ALA A 110 -1.16 -6.60 8.58
N LYS A 111 -1.45 -5.91 9.69
CA LYS A 111 -1.14 -6.38 11.04
C LYS A 111 -1.74 -7.76 11.32
N LYS A 112 -3.03 -7.96 11.02
CA LYS A 112 -3.71 -9.25 11.23
C LYS A 112 -3.12 -10.36 10.35
N LYS A 113 -2.81 -10.07 9.07
CA LYS A 113 -2.16 -11.02 8.16
C LYS A 113 -0.80 -11.44 8.71
N PHE A 114 0.04 -10.50 9.17
CA PHE A 114 1.34 -10.81 9.78
C PHE A 114 1.21 -11.68 11.04
N GLN A 115 0.30 -11.34 11.95
CA GLN A 115 0.05 -12.14 13.14
C GLN A 115 -0.37 -13.57 12.79
N LYS A 116 -1.23 -13.73 11.77
CA LYS A 116 -1.64 -15.06 11.28
C LYS A 116 -0.45 -15.83 10.71
N VAL A 117 0.38 -15.21 9.89
CA VAL A 117 1.58 -15.85 9.32
C VAL A 117 2.52 -16.34 10.43
N VAL A 118 2.83 -15.49 11.42
CA VAL A 118 3.70 -15.87 12.55
C VAL A 118 3.12 -17.05 13.33
N MET A 119 1.82 -17.01 13.63
CA MET A 119 1.14 -18.13 14.31
C MET A 119 1.16 -19.40 13.47
N THR A 120 0.94 -19.29 12.16
CA THR A 120 0.97 -20.43 11.25
C THR A 120 2.36 -21.06 11.21
N VAL A 121 3.44 -20.28 11.09
CA VAL A 121 4.82 -20.79 11.12
C VAL A 121 5.08 -21.54 12.42
N LYS A 122 4.78 -20.93 13.57
CA LYS A 122 4.94 -21.56 14.89
C LYS A 122 4.20 -22.89 15.00
N ASN A 123 2.94 -22.93 14.57
CA ASN A 123 2.13 -24.15 14.61
C ASN A 123 2.71 -25.27 13.73
N TYR A 124 3.33 -24.94 12.59
CA TYR A 124 3.97 -25.94 11.74
C TYR A 124 5.31 -26.41 12.31
N GLU A 125 6.11 -25.53 12.90
CA GLU A 125 7.34 -25.91 13.61
C GLU A 125 7.04 -26.87 14.78
N GLU A 126 5.99 -26.58 15.57
CA GLU A 126 5.53 -27.46 16.65
C GLU A 126 5.06 -28.81 16.10
N LYS A 127 4.28 -28.84 15.02
CA LYS A 127 3.84 -30.10 14.39
C LYS A 127 5.00 -30.91 13.82
N VAL A 128 6.00 -30.25 13.25
CA VAL A 128 7.19 -30.92 12.73
C VAL A 128 8.03 -31.50 13.88
N SER A 129 8.04 -30.86 15.06
CA SER A 129 8.75 -31.36 16.26
C SER A 129 8.26 -32.68 16.80
N THR A 130 7.02 -33.05 16.48
CA THR A 130 6.44 -34.34 16.90
C THR A 130 6.63 -35.45 15.87
N LEU A 131 7.15 -35.14 14.67
CA LEU A 131 7.42 -36.14 13.63
C LEU A 131 8.69 -36.93 13.94
N SER A 132 8.64 -38.24 13.70
CA SER A 132 9.82 -39.10 13.78
C SER A 132 10.77 -38.83 12.61
N GLY A 133 12.08 -38.74 12.88
CA GLY A 133 13.10 -38.54 11.86
C GLY A 133 14.22 -37.58 12.28
N ASN A 134 15.15 -37.30 11.36
CA ASN A 134 16.22 -36.34 11.60
C ASN A 134 15.66 -34.91 11.55
N TRP A 135 15.66 -34.23 12.71
CA TRP A 135 15.20 -32.86 12.89
C TRP A 135 15.74 -31.86 11.85
N GLY A 136 17.03 -31.96 11.54
CA GLY A 136 17.68 -31.07 10.58
C GLY A 136 17.17 -31.24 9.14
N ASN A 137 16.73 -32.44 8.77
CA ASN A 137 16.15 -32.67 7.44
C ASN A 137 14.70 -32.20 7.37
N THR A 138 13.91 -32.45 8.42
CA THR A 138 12.51 -32.03 8.45
C THR A 138 12.37 -30.50 8.46
N LEU A 139 13.25 -29.79 9.17
CA LEU A 139 13.32 -28.33 9.11
C LEU A 139 13.69 -27.81 7.71
N LYS A 140 14.66 -28.43 7.02
CA LYS A 140 15.04 -28.03 5.65
C LYS A 140 13.88 -28.19 4.67
N VAL A 141 13.12 -29.28 4.79
CA VAL A 141 11.93 -29.50 3.97
C VAL A 141 10.86 -28.45 4.27
N LEU A 142 10.58 -28.16 5.54
CA LEU A 142 9.63 -27.13 5.94
C LEU A 142 10.04 -25.75 5.41
N GLN A 143 11.32 -25.39 5.51
CA GLN A 143 11.84 -24.13 5.02
C GLN A 143 11.72 -24.02 3.49
N SER A 144 11.97 -25.13 2.77
CA SER A 144 11.76 -25.18 1.31
C SER A 144 10.32 -24.87 0.90
N PHE A 145 9.32 -25.27 1.71
CA PHE A 145 7.92 -24.92 1.46
C PHE A 145 7.60 -23.44 1.71
N TYR A 146 8.31 -22.78 2.62
CA TYR A 146 8.17 -21.34 2.84
C TYR A 146 8.85 -20.51 1.76
N ASP A 147 10.02 -20.95 1.29
CA ASP A 147 10.76 -20.27 0.22
C ASP A 147 10.06 -20.44 -1.13
N ASN A 148 9.42 -21.59 -1.36
CA ASN A 148 8.68 -21.92 -2.58
C ASN A 148 7.23 -22.33 -2.25
N PRO A 149 6.36 -21.36 -1.93
CA PRO A 149 4.97 -21.65 -1.63
C PRO A 149 4.26 -22.23 -2.86
N LEU A 150 3.79 -23.47 -2.75
CA LEU A 150 2.98 -24.11 -3.78
C LEU A 150 1.57 -23.53 -3.73
N SER A 151 1.10 -22.97 -4.86
CA SER A 151 -0.30 -22.61 -5.02
C SER A 151 -1.06 -23.88 -5.39
N ILE A 152 -1.86 -24.41 -4.47
CA ILE A 152 -2.79 -25.52 -4.71
C ILE A 152 -4.09 -24.96 -5.24
#